data_AF-A0A1F3R0D0-F1
#
_entry.id   AF-A0A1F3R0D0-F1
#
_cell.length_a   1.000
_cell.length_b   1.000
_cell.length_c   1.000
_cell.angle_alpha   90.00
_cell.angle_beta   90.00
_cell.angle_gamma   90.00
#
_symmetry.space_group_name_H-M   'P 1'
#
loop_
_entity.id
_entity.type
_entity.pdbx_description
1 polymer ?
#
loop_
_entity_poly.entity_id
_entity_poly.type
_entity_poly.pdbx_seq_one_letter_code
_entity_poly.pdbx_strand_id
1 'polypeptide(L)'
;MTCRKDGKKIVINVDTAFEIFDFDNQNGLLCPPITVQTGGFTGGYGIEFSDDGTKLYVSDYFLYQFDVTSNNPTTIAMSKATYNVTEPAAIMRGPDNKIYVSSGCDYYDSQTSTMYYARNIQVLQNPNLSGIIASNLQLNAYTTPRECGLGLPTCYYPTQTTNTCGAVLTANASASYSTICVNDCVSYTNLSVGPAVSYDWTFQGGIPAVFSGLTPPQVCYSSAGNYTTTLVITDCSGNTSSSNLTINVGNCTSVLWQVSFLLKQIYV
;
A
#
# COMPACT_ATOMS: atom_id res chain seq x y z
N MET A 1 -17.97 -13.35 2.73
CA MET A 1 -18.57 -12.38 3.68
C MET A 1 -17.52 -11.35 4.05
N THR A 2 -17.91 -10.09 4.24
CA THR A 2 -17.06 -9.02 4.77
C THR A 2 -17.87 -8.11 5.70
N CYS A 3 -17.19 -7.24 6.43
CA CYS A 3 -17.80 -6.23 7.29
C CYS A 3 -17.19 -4.85 7.02
N ARG A 4 -18.01 -3.81 7.12
CA ARG A 4 -17.53 -2.44 7.01
C ARG A 4 -16.69 -2.10 8.24
N LYS A 5 -15.66 -1.26 8.09
CA LYS A 5 -14.71 -0.91 9.16
C LYS A 5 -15.37 -0.36 10.43
N ASP A 6 -16.49 0.35 10.29
CA ASP A 6 -17.26 0.88 11.41
C ASP A 6 -18.13 -0.17 12.12
N GLY A 7 -18.15 -1.40 11.62
CA GLY A 7 -18.94 -2.50 12.14
C GLY A 7 -20.44 -2.36 11.92
N LYS A 8 -20.92 -1.43 11.07
CA LYS A 8 -22.37 -1.20 10.92
C LYS A 8 -23.00 -1.93 9.75
N LYS A 9 -22.20 -2.55 8.88
CA LYS A 9 -22.70 -3.31 7.74
C LYS A 9 -21.94 -4.61 7.57
N ILE A 10 -22.67 -5.66 7.19
CA ILE A 10 -22.14 -6.96 6.80
C ILE A 10 -22.62 -7.24 5.38
N VAL A 11 -21.75 -7.82 4.54
CA VAL A 11 -22.12 -8.21 3.18
C VAL A 11 -21.71 -9.64 2.92
N ILE A 12 -22.61 -10.39 2.29
CA ILE A 12 -22.39 -11.77 1.87
C ILE A 12 -22.66 -11.90 0.37
N ASN A 13 -21.88 -12.74 -0.30
CA ASN A 13 -22.21 -13.20 -1.65
C ASN A 13 -23.29 -14.27 -1.54
N VAL A 14 -24.28 -14.23 -2.43
CA VAL A 14 -25.37 -15.20 -2.50
C VAL A 14 -25.66 -15.48 -3.96
N ASP A 15 -25.22 -16.65 -4.45
CA ASP A 15 -25.44 -17.10 -5.83
C ASP A 15 -25.09 -16.00 -6.87
N THR A 16 -26.09 -15.44 -7.55
CA THR A 16 -25.94 -14.40 -8.59
C THR A 16 -26.05 -12.96 -8.06
N ALA A 17 -26.00 -12.77 -6.75
CA ALA A 17 -26.20 -11.50 -6.06
C ALA A 17 -25.26 -11.34 -4.85
N PHE A 18 -25.36 -10.19 -4.19
CA PHE A 18 -24.88 -10.02 -2.82
C PHE A 18 -25.93 -9.31 -1.97
N GLU A 19 -25.87 -9.54 -0.67
CA GLU A 19 -26.81 -9.01 0.31
C GLU A 19 -26.09 -8.12 1.31
N ILE A 20 -26.56 -6.87 1.45
CA ILE A 20 -26.04 -5.90 2.41
C ILE A 20 -26.99 -5.83 3.60
N PHE A 21 -26.49 -6.20 4.77
CA PHE A 21 -27.19 -6.11 6.05
C PHE A 21 -26.74 -4.87 6.81
N ASP A 22 -27.68 -4.17 7.44
CA ASP A 22 -27.33 -3.32 8.58
C ASP A 22 -27.08 -4.23 9.80
N PHE A 23 -25.94 -4.02 10.45
CA PHE A 23 -25.49 -4.80 11.59
C PHE A 23 -25.42 -3.90 12.83
N ASP A 24 -26.15 -4.29 13.87
CA ASP A 24 -26.02 -3.72 15.19
C ASP A 24 -24.81 -4.34 15.89
N ASN A 25 -23.68 -3.65 15.85
CA ASN A 25 -22.45 -4.11 16.48
C ASN A 25 -22.46 -4.10 18.02
N GLN A 26 -23.50 -3.55 18.66
CA GLN A 26 -23.66 -3.61 20.11
C GLN A 26 -24.41 -4.88 20.53
N ASN A 27 -25.42 -5.27 19.76
CA ASN A 27 -26.31 -6.38 20.12
C ASN A 27 -26.16 -7.62 19.23
N GLY A 28 -25.36 -7.57 18.16
CA GLY A 28 -25.14 -8.68 17.24
C GLY A 28 -26.32 -8.98 16.31
N LEU A 29 -27.20 -8.02 16.07
CA LEU A 29 -28.44 -8.20 15.30
C LEU A 29 -28.27 -7.77 13.84
N LEU A 30 -28.93 -8.50 12.94
CA LEU A 30 -28.98 -8.21 11.50
C LEU A 30 -30.39 -7.72 11.14
N CYS A 31 -30.49 -6.57 10.47
CA CYS A 31 -31.72 -6.13 9.82
C CYS A 31 -31.92 -6.88 8.48
N PRO A 32 -33.16 -6.95 7.95
CA PRO A 32 -33.38 -7.50 6.61
C PRO A 32 -32.46 -6.85 5.57
N PRO A 33 -31.85 -7.64 4.66
CA PRO A 33 -30.84 -7.12 3.76
C PRO A 33 -31.43 -6.34 2.59
N ILE A 34 -30.58 -5.52 1.97
CA ILE A 34 -30.74 -5.08 0.59
C ILE A 34 -30.06 -6.11 -0.31
N THR A 35 -30.84 -6.79 -1.16
CA THR A 35 -30.31 -7.73 -2.17
C THR A 35 -29.99 -6.98 -3.46
N VAL A 36 -28.73 -7.01 -3.88
CA VAL A 36 -28.25 -6.37 -5.12
C VAL A 36 -28.03 -7.45 -6.18
N GLN A 37 -28.91 -7.46 -7.17
CA GLN A 37 -28.80 -8.32 -8.34
C GLN A 37 -27.80 -7.71 -9.33
N THR A 38 -26.74 -8.45 -9.65
CA THR A 38 -25.59 -7.88 -10.39
C THR A 38 -25.57 -8.26 -11.86
N GLY A 39 -26.28 -9.33 -12.25
CA GLY A 39 -26.37 -9.83 -13.62
C GLY A 39 -25.03 -10.31 -14.19
N GLY A 40 -24.96 -11.59 -14.57
CA GLY A 40 -23.72 -12.21 -15.05
C GLY A 40 -22.74 -12.62 -13.94
N PHE A 41 -23.17 -12.60 -12.68
CA PHE A 41 -22.49 -13.35 -11.63
C PHE A 41 -22.85 -14.83 -11.76
N THR A 42 -21.89 -15.70 -11.54
CA THR A 42 -22.06 -17.16 -11.51
C THR A 42 -21.84 -17.75 -10.13
N GLY A 43 -21.51 -16.92 -9.15
CA GLY A 43 -21.22 -17.34 -7.78
C GLY A 43 -20.00 -16.61 -7.27
N GLY A 44 -20.17 -15.36 -6.79
CA GLY A 44 -19.06 -14.56 -6.29
C GLY A 44 -18.30 -15.27 -5.16
N TYR A 45 -16.99 -15.39 -5.27
CA TYR A 45 -16.12 -16.08 -4.31
C TYR A 45 -15.80 -15.17 -3.11
N GLY A 46 -14.99 -14.15 -3.37
CA GLY A 46 -14.54 -13.18 -2.39
C GLY A 46 -15.39 -11.92 -2.42
N ILE A 47 -15.46 -11.23 -1.29
CA ILE A 47 -16.13 -9.93 -1.16
C ILE A 47 -15.42 -9.10 -0.10
N GLU A 48 -15.15 -7.82 -0.35
CA GLU A 48 -14.46 -6.93 0.59
C GLU A 48 -14.83 -5.45 0.41
N PHE A 49 -14.96 -4.72 1.52
CA PHE A 49 -15.16 -3.26 1.49
C PHE A 49 -13.85 -2.50 1.24
N SER A 50 -13.95 -1.33 0.60
CA SER A 50 -12.93 -0.30 0.71
C SER A 50 -12.80 0.22 2.15
N ASP A 51 -11.69 0.91 2.46
CA ASP A 51 -11.44 1.35 3.84
C ASP A 51 -12.47 2.35 4.35
N ASP A 52 -12.91 3.26 3.47
CA ASP A 52 -13.96 4.23 3.75
C ASP A 52 -15.38 3.63 3.73
N GLY A 53 -15.51 2.37 3.32
CA GLY A 53 -16.77 1.65 3.21
C GLY A 53 -17.71 2.17 2.11
N THR A 54 -17.23 3.00 1.18
CA THR A 54 -18.04 3.53 0.07
C THR A 54 -18.06 2.61 -1.15
N LYS A 55 -17.07 1.71 -1.26
CA LYS A 55 -16.95 0.74 -2.33
C LYS A 55 -16.97 -0.68 -1.79
N LEU A 56 -17.49 -1.57 -2.62
CA LEU A 56 -17.52 -3.00 -2.37
C LEU A 56 -16.91 -3.71 -3.58
N TYR A 57 -15.99 -4.63 -3.31
CA TYR A 57 -15.34 -5.43 -4.32
C TYR A 57 -15.80 -6.87 -4.23
N VAL A 58 -16.09 -7.48 -5.37
CA VAL A 58 -16.54 -8.88 -5.45
C VAL A 58 -15.71 -9.59 -6.51
N SER A 59 -15.14 -10.73 -6.18
CA SER A 59 -14.46 -11.60 -7.14
C SER A 59 -15.40 -12.68 -7.65
N ASP A 60 -15.40 -12.88 -8.96
CA ASP A 60 -16.09 -13.97 -9.68
C ASP A 60 -15.19 -14.29 -10.91
N TYR A 61 -15.74 -14.43 -12.13
CA TYR A 61 -14.92 -14.48 -13.36
C TYR A 61 -14.00 -13.26 -13.55
N PHE A 62 -14.44 -12.10 -13.08
CA PHE A 62 -13.67 -10.87 -13.03
C PHE A 62 -13.75 -10.28 -11.63
N LEU A 63 -12.94 -9.26 -11.38
CA LEU A 63 -13.07 -8.47 -10.16
C LEU A 63 -14.05 -7.34 -10.46
N TYR A 64 -15.09 -7.23 -9.66
CA TYR A 64 -16.11 -6.19 -9.78
C TYR A 64 -16.02 -5.20 -8.62
N GLN A 65 -16.33 -3.94 -8.89
CA GLN A 65 -16.50 -2.88 -7.88
C GLN A 65 -17.92 -2.32 -7.97
N PHE A 66 -18.49 -2.00 -6.82
CA PHE A 66 -19.78 -1.33 -6.68
C PHE A 66 -19.64 -0.13 -5.75
N ASP A 67 -20.35 0.96 -6.08
CA ASP A 67 -20.62 2.05 -5.14
C ASP A 67 -21.83 1.69 -4.27
N VAL A 68 -21.58 1.60 -2.96
CA VAL A 68 -22.56 1.16 -1.96
C VAL A 68 -23.00 2.28 -1.03
N THR A 69 -22.88 3.54 -1.48
CA THR A 69 -23.34 4.71 -0.73
C THR A 69 -24.86 4.91 -0.80
N SER A 70 -25.51 4.34 -1.81
CA SER A 70 -26.97 4.31 -1.95
C SER A 70 -27.58 3.11 -1.21
N ASN A 71 -28.80 3.26 -0.69
CA ASN A 71 -29.60 2.13 -0.19
C ASN A 71 -30.55 1.55 -1.27
N ASN A 72 -30.49 2.03 -2.52
CA ASN A 72 -31.28 1.51 -3.62
C ASN A 72 -30.51 0.42 -4.38
N PRO A 73 -31.02 -0.83 -4.44
CA PRO A 73 -30.29 -1.95 -5.04
C PRO A 73 -30.03 -1.77 -6.54
N THR A 74 -30.94 -1.14 -7.28
CA THR A 74 -30.76 -0.87 -8.72
C THR A 74 -29.66 0.16 -8.95
N THR A 75 -29.60 1.22 -8.12
CA THR A 75 -28.51 2.20 -8.19
C THR A 75 -27.15 1.58 -7.92
N ILE A 76 -27.05 0.71 -6.90
CA ILE A 76 -25.80 -0.01 -6.60
C ILE A 76 -25.43 -0.91 -7.78
N ALA A 77 -26.36 -1.72 -8.30
CA ALA A 77 -26.10 -2.63 -9.41
C ALA A 77 -25.59 -1.90 -10.67
N MET A 78 -26.17 -0.74 -11.00
CA MET A 78 -25.75 0.07 -12.16
C MET A 78 -24.36 0.72 -11.98
N SER A 79 -23.84 0.81 -10.74
CA SER A 79 -22.50 1.35 -10.47
C SER A 79 -21.37 0.35 -10.78
N LYS A 80 -21.70 -0.87 -11.20
CA LYS A 80 -20.75 -1.96 -11.44
C LYS A 80 -19.62 -1.52 -12.38
N ALA A 81 -18.39 -1.59 -11.89
CA ALA A 81 -17.17 -1.50 -12.68
C ALA A 81 -16.46 -2.85 -12.70
N THR A 82 -15.83 -3.21 -13.82
CA THR A 82 -15.13 -4.48 -14.01
C THR A 82 -13.63 -4.25 -14.11
N TYR A 83 -12.84 -5.11 -13.48
CA TYR A 83 -11.40 -5.14 -13.50
C TYR A 83 -10.94 -6.48 -14.10
N ASN A 84 -10.00 -6.41 -15.05
CA ASN A 84 -9.43 -7.57 -15.72
C ASN A 84 -8.39 -8.25 -14.83
N VAL A 85 -8.85 -8.86 -13.75
CA VAL A 85 -8.12 -9.88 -13.01
C VAL A 85 -8.58 -11.23 -13.54
N THR A 86 -7.64 -12.10 -13.89
CA THR A 86 -7.95 -13.44 -14.40
C THR A 86 -8.31 -14.36 -13.23
N GLU A 87 -9.54 -14.86 -13.20
CA GLU A 87 -10.00 -15.81 -12.16
C GLU A 87 -9.67 -15.35 -10.73
N PRO A 88 -10.13 -14.17 -10.32
CA PRO A 88 -9.92 -13.71 -8.95
C PRO A 88 -10.67 -14.61 -7.97
N ALA A 89 -10.05 -14.89 -6.83
CA ALA A 89 -10.64 -15.72 -5.79
C ALA A 89 -10.70 -14.95 -4.47
N ALA A 90 -9.91 -15.30 -3.45
CA ALA A 90 -9.92 -14.55 -2.21
C ALA A 90 -9.51 -13.09 -2.41
N ILE A 91 -10.21 -12.24 -1.67
CA ILE A 91 -9.98 -10.81 -1.61
C ILE A 91 -9.91 -10.40 -0.16
N MET A 92 -8.96 -9.53 0.18
CA MET A 92 -8.77 -9.05 1.53
C MET A 92 -8.15 -7.66 1.52
N ARG A 93 -8.65 -6.78 2.39
CA ARG A 93 -8.02 -5.50 2.65
C ARG A 93 -6.82 -5.70 3.57
N GLY A 94 -5.68 -5.14 3.17
CA GLY A 94 -4.47 -5.12 3.99
C GLY A 94 -4.48 -3.99 5.02
N PRO A 95 -3.55 -4.03 5.99
CA PRO A 95 -3.40 -2.96 6.99
C PRO A 95 -2.96 -1.61 6.40
N ASP A 96 -2.48 -1.60 5.16
CA ASP A 96 -2.11 -0.41 4.39
C ASP A 96 -3.28 0.20 3.60
N ASN A 97 -4.52 -0.26 3.88
CA ASN A 97 -5.76 0.13 3.20
C ASN A 97 -5.83 -0.22 1.71
N LYS A 98 -4.92 -1.05 1.21
CA LYS A 98 -5.01 -1.62 -0.13
C LYS A 98 -5.87 -2.86 -0.12
N ILE A 99 -6.36 -3.27 -1.28
CA ILE A 99 -7.05 -4.54 -1.43
C ILE A 99 -6.19 -5.49 -2.25
N TYR A 100 -5.99 -6.67 -1.70
CA TYR A 100 -5.23 -7.76 -2.30
C TYR A 100 -6.22 -8.77 -2.84
N VAL A 101 -5.96 -9.27 -4.04
CA VAL A 101 -6.81 -10.23 -4.73
C VAL A 101 -5.93 -11.38 -5.19
N SER A 102 -6.20 -12.59 -4.75
CA SER A 102 -5.56 -13.77 -5.31
C SER A 102 -6.13 -14.03 -6.70
N SER A 103 -5.28 -14.45 -7.62
CA SER A 103 -5.61 -14.62 -9.03
C SER A 103 -4.94 -15.86 -9.58
N GLY A 104 -5.72 -16.59 -10.38
CA GLY A 104 -5.35 -17.79 -11.09
C GLY A 104 -5.66 -19.10 -10.34
N CYS A 105 -5.99 -20.11 -11.14
CA CYS A 105 -6.05 -21.49 -10.70
C CYS A 105 -4.88 -22.30 -11.29
N ASP A 106 -4.63 -23.47 -10.70
CA ASP A 106 -3.86 -24.50 -11.40
C ASP A 106 -4.71 -25.00 -12.57
N TYR A 107 -4.26 -24.74 -13.79
CA TYR A 107 -4.92 -25.24 -14.99
C TYR A 107 -4.12 -26.42 -15.53
N TYR A 108 -4.73 -27.61 -15.53
CA TYR A 108 -4.17 -28.78 -16.20
C TYR A 108 -4.66 -28.86 -17.64
N ASP A 109 -3.77 -28.63 -18.59
CA ASP A 109 -4.03 -28.86 -20.00
C ASP A 109 -3.89 -30.36 -20.30
N SER A 110 -5.01 -31.04 -20.52
CA SER A 110 -5.03 -32.47 -20.83
C SER A 110 -4.50 -32.81 -22.22
N GLN A 111 -4.45 -31.84 -23.15
CA GLN A 111 -3.93 -32.06 -24.51
C GLN A 111 -2.41 -32.01 -24.51
N THR A 112 -1.83 -31.10 -23.73
CA THR A 112 -0.37 -30.95 -23.63
C THR A 112 0.21 -31.64 -22.39
N SER A 113 -0.62 -32.26 -21.55
CA SER A 113 -0.24 -32.84 -20.25
C SER A 113 0.57 -31.87 -19.38
N THR A 114 0.21 -30.59 -19.41
CA THR A 114 0.96 -29.50 -18.76
C THR A 114 0.14 -28.86 -17.64
N MET A 115 0.73 -28.75 -16.45
CA MET A 115 0.19 -27.92 -15.36
C MET A 115 0.64 -26.47 -15.54
N TYR A 116 -0.30 -25.55 -15.65
CA TYR A 116 -0.07 -24.12 -15.61
C TYR A 116 -0.39 -23.59 -14.22
N TYR A 117 0.61 -23.03 -13.55
CA TYR A 117 0.47 -22.44 -12.23
C TYR A 117 0.29 -20.94 -12.38
N ALA A 118 -0.96 -20.47 -12.37
CA ALA A 118 -1.26 -19.04 -12.24
C ALA A 118 -1.54 -18.77 -10.76
N ARG A 119 -0.53 -18.30 -10.02
CA ARG A 119 -0.65 -18.07 -8.57
C ARG A 119 -0.05 -16.73 -8.21
N ASN A 120 -0.83 -15.67 -8.39
CA ASN A 120 -0.35 -14.29 -8.26
C ASN A 120 -1.30 -13.40 -7.46
N ILE A 121 -0.71 -12.48 -6.70
CA ILE A 121 -1.47 -11.48 -5.94
C ILE A 121 -1.53 -10.19 -6.77
N GLN A 122 -2.75 -9.73 -6.98
CA GLN A 122 -3.06 -8.43 -7.58
C GLN A 122 -3.33 -7.43 -6.46
N VAL A 123 -2.99 -6.15 -6.68
CA VAL A 123 -3.17 -5.11 -5.66
C VAL A 123 -3.93 -3.94 -6.24
N LEU A 124 -5.03 -3.58 -5.58
CA LEU A 124 -5.70 -2.30 -5.75
C LEU A 124 -5.07 -1.28 -4.80
N GLN A 125 -4.33 -0.33 -5.36
CA GLN A 125 -3.57 0.64 -4.58
C GLN A 125 -4.48 1.69 -3.92
N ASN A 126 -5.57 2.09 -4.59
CA ASN A 126 -6.48 3.13 -4.11
C ASN A 126 -7.95 2.64 -4.12
N PRO A 127 -8.34 1.71 -3.24
CA PRO A 127 -9.65 1.06 -3.32
C PRO A 127 -10.85 1.95 -3.00
N ASN A 128 -10.64 3.16 -2.47
CA ASN A 128 -11.71 4.12 -2.23
C ASN A 128 -12.15 4.84 -3.53
N LEU A 129 -11.33 4.80 -4.59
CA LEU A 129 -11.61 5.50 -5.85
C LEU A 129 -12.38 4.62 -6.84
N SER A 130 -13.27 5.23 -7.63
CA SER A 130 -14.09 4.53 -8.62
C SER A 130 -13.32 4.23 -9.91
N GLY A 131 -13.43 3.00 -10.41
CA GLY A 131 -12.96 2.61 -11.74
C GLY A 131 -11.45 2.33 -11.87
N ILE A 132 -11.07 1.81 -13.04
CA ILE A 132 -9.75 1.22 -13.34
C ILE A 132 -8.59 2.22 -13.24
N ILE A 133 -8.78 3.43 -13.76
CA ILE A 133 -7.72 4.45 -13.80
C ILE A 133 -7.44 5.00 -12.40
N ALA A 134 -8.47 5.07 -11.55
CA ALA A 134 -8.36 5.69 -10.24
C ALA A 134 -7.85 4.71 -9.16
N SER A 135 -8.23 3.43 -9.23
CA SER A 135 -7.80 2.45 -8.22
C SER A 135 -6.35 1.97 -8.40
N ASN A 136 -5.73 2.23 -9.57
CA ASN A 136 -4.35 1.87 -9.91
C ASN A 136 -4.07 0.37 -9.65
N LEU A 137 -4.82 -0.51 -10.33
CA LEU A 137 -4.64 -1.97 -10.25
C LEU A 137 -3.23 -2.34 -10.70
N GLN A 138 -2.41 -2.79 -9.76
CA GLN A 138 -1.10 -3.35 -10.05
C GLN A 138 -1.22 -4.85 -10.23
N LEU A 139 -0.94 -5.30 -11.45
CA LEU A 139 -0.92 -6.72 -11.73
C LEU A 139 0.37 -7.38 -11.22
N ASN A 140 0.26 -8.60 -10.69
CA ASN A 140 1.38 -9.42 -10.20
C ASN A 140 2.27 -8.67 -9.21
N ALA A 141 1.66 -7.85 -8.34
CA ALA A 141 2.36 -6.93 -7.45
C ALA A 141 3.32 -7.64 -6.50
N TYR A 142 3.08 -8.92 -6.22
CA TYR A 142 3.96 -9.73 -5.41
C TYR A 142 4.20 -11.11 -6.04
N THR A 143 5.40 -11.33 -6.55
CA THR A 143 5.98 -12.66 -6.75
C THR A 143 6.53 -13.15 -5.41
N THR A 144 5.64 -13.47 -4.46
CA THR A 144 6.13 -14.02 -3.19
C THR A 144 6.55 -15.48 -3.37
N PRO A 145 7.45 -16.00 -2.52
CA PRO A 145 7.73 -17.44 -2.38
C PRO A 145 6.54 -18.24 -1.83
N ARG A 146 5.38 -17.61 -1.66
CA ARG A 146 4.11 -18.20 -1.23
C ARG A 146 3.08 -17.93 -2.31
N GLU A 147 2.65 -19.00 -2.95
CA GLU A 147 1.70 -18.91 -4.02
C GLU A 147 0.28 -18.73 -3.45
N CYS A 148 -0.53 -17.85 -4.01
CA CYS A 148 -1.95 -17.78 -3.68
C CYS A 148 -2.72 -18.57 -4.73
N GLY A 149 -3.35 -19.68 -4.33
CA GLY A 149 -4.35 -20.33 -5.18
C GLY A 149 -5.66 -19.55 -5.05
N LEU A 150 -6.72 -20.24 -4.65
CA LEU A 150 -8.00 -19.60 -4.38
C LEU A 150 -8.04 -18.75 -3.07
N GLY A 151 -6.94 -18.65 -2.31
CA GLY A 151 -6.91 -17.98 -1.00
C GLY A 151 -5.69 -17.06 -0.75
N LEU A 152 -5.81 -16.13 0.21
CA LEU A 152 -4.75 -15.18 0.58
C LEU A 152 -4.12 -15.47 1.96
N PRO A 153 -2.77 -15.48 2.06
CA PRO A 153 -1.87 -16.25 1.21
C PRO A 153 -1.92 -17.74 1.62
N THR A 154 -2.43 -18.59 0.73
CA THR A 154 -2.58 -20.02 1.00
C THR A 154 -1.29 -20.77 0.76
N CYS A 155 -0.64 -21.15 1.87
CA CYS A 155 0.44 -22.12 2.04
C CYS A 155 1.83 -21.76 1.46
N TYR A 156 2.85 -22.10 2.25
CA TYR A 156 4.25 -22.11 1.82
C TYR A 156 4.48 -23.39 1.02
N TYR A 157 4.82 -23.26 -0.27
CA TYR A 157 5.24 -24.40 -1.10
C TYR A 157 6.79 -24.40 -1.20
N PRO A 158 7.49 -25.35 -0.55
CA PRO A 158 8.96 -25.35 -0.50
C PRO A 158 9.63 -25.64 -1.85
N THR A 159 8.89 -26.02 -2.89
CA THR A 159 9.45 -26.45 -4.17
C THR A 159 9.57 -25.33 -5.21
N GLN A 160 9.09 -24.10 -4.96
CA GLN A 160 9.24 -22.99 -5.91
C GLN A 160 9.56 -21.66 -5.23
N THR A 161 10.74 -21.14 -5.58
CA THR A 161 11.39 -19.90 -5.12
C THR A 161 11.74 -19.84 -3.62
N THR A 162 13.02 -19.63 -3.37
CA THR A 162 13.57 -19.49 -2.02
C THR A 162 12.84 -18.36 -1.30
N ASN A 163 12.32 -18.66 -0.12
CA ASN A 163 11.91 -17.62 0.82
C ASN A 163 13.16 -16.80 1.11
N THR A 164 13.27 -15.58 0.56
CA THR A 164 14.50 -14.80 0.68
C THR A 164 14.66 -14.19 2.07
N CYS A 165 13.69 -14.37 2.99
CA CYS A 165 13.93 -14.09 4.41
C CYS A 165 15.19 -14.85 4.87
N GLY A 166 16.17 -14.14 5.43
CA GLY A 166 17.49 -14.68 5.76
C GLY A 166 18.57 -14.55 4.69
N ALA A 167 18.28 -13.96 3.52
CA ALA A 167 19.34 -13.49 2.62
C ALA A 167 20.10 -12.31 3.26
N VAL A 168 21.36 -12.12 2.88
CA VAL A 168 22.21 -11.05 3.45
C VAL A 168 21.52 -9.70 3.27
N LEU A 169 21.32 -9.03 4.40
CA LEU A 169 20.67 -7.73 4.49
C LEU A 169 21.74 -6.66 4.69
N THR A 170 21.86 -5.74 3.74
CA THR A 170 22.87 -4.67 3.78
C THR A 170 22.18 -3.33 3.78
N ALA A 171 22.06 -2.72 4.97
CA ALA A 171 21.54 -1.37 5.09
C ALA A 171 22.50 -0.37 4.47
N ASN A 172 21.96 0.52 3.64
CA ASN A 172 22.72 1.63 3.08
C ASN A 172 21.78 2.80 2.79
N ALA A 173 22.29 4.01 2.97
CA ALA A 173 21.55 5.23 2.70
C ALA A 173 22.51 6.31 2.20
N SER A 174 21.96 7.31 1.52
CA SER A 174 22.68 8.55 1.23
C SER A 174 21.83 9.77 1.58
N ALA A 175 22.49 10.91 1.71
CA ALA A 175 21.88 12.21 1.90
C ALA A 175 22.20 13.10 0.71
N SER A 176 21.27 13.99 0.34
CA SER A 176 21.48 15.01 -0.70
C SER A 176 22.66 15.93 -0.40
N TYR A 177 22.89 16.24 0.88
CA TYR A 177 24.03 17.00 1.38
C TYR A 177 24.49 16.44 2.73
N SER A 178 25.80 16.40 2.98
CA SER A 178 26.39 16.05 4.29
C SER A 178 26.76 17.27 5.13
N THR A 179 26.68 18.47 4.56
CA THR A 179 26.91 19.74 5.23
C THR A 179 25.87 20.75 4.76
N ILE A 180 25.13 21.34 5.69
CA ILE A 180 24.05 22.29 5.42
C ILE A 180 24.07 23.46 6.40
N CYS A 181 23.26 24.48 6.13
CA CYS A 181 23.10 25.61 7.03
C CYS A 181 22.00 25.35 8.05
N VAL A 182 22.04 26.05 9.18
CA VAL A 182 20.91 26.06 10.13
C VAL A 182 19.61 26.44 9.40
N ASN A 183 18.55 25.69 9.68
CA ASN A 183 17.22 25.75 9.07
C ASN A 183 17.08 25.17 7.65
N ASP A 184 18.15 24.62 7.07
CA ASP A 184 18.05 23.87 5.81
C ASP A 184 17.50 22.45 6.04
N CYS A 185 17.03 21.85 4.95
CA CYS A 185 16.49 20.49 4.94
C CYS A 185 17.26 19.59 3.98
N VAL A 186 17.38 18.31 4.36
CA VAL A 186 18.07 17.26 3.61
C VAL A 186 17.05 16.21 3.17
N SER A 187 17.15 15.77 1.92
CA SER A 187 16.49 14.55 1.44
C SER A 187 17.41 13.36 1.60
N TYR A 188 16.85 12.21 2.01
CA TYR A 188 17.56 10.94 2.14
C TYR A 188 17.08 9.92 1.13
N THR A 189 18.00 9.08 0.66
CA THR A 189 17.71 7.99 -0.28
C THR A 189 18.11 6.67 0.36
N ASN A 190 17.19 5.71 0.38
CA ASN A 190 17.50 4.33 0.71
C ASN A 190 18.30 3.68 -0.43
N LEU A 191 19.47 3.13 -0.11
CA LEU A 191 20.33 2.37 -1.04
C LEU A 191 20.52 0.91 -0.57
N SER A 192 19.70 0.47 0.37
CA SER A 192 19.83 -0.85 0.98
C SER A 192 19.62 -1.98 -0.02
N VAL A 193 20.31 -3.08 0.20
CA VAL A 193 20.22 -4.30 -0.62
C VAL A 193 19.73 -5.45 0.24
N GLY A 194 18.86 -6.28 -0.33
CA GLY A 194 18.29 -7.44 0.32
C GLY A 194 16.77 -7.35 0.50
N PRO A 195 16.15 -8.42 1.04
CA PRO A 195 14.69 -8.56 1.11
C PRO A 195 14.12 -7.89 2.38
N ALA A 196 14.42 -6.61 2.58
CA ALA A 196 13.86 -5.83 3.67
C ALA A 196 12.34 -5.63 3.50
N VAL A 197 11.57 -5.88 4.57
CA VAL A 197 10.12 -5.66 4.64
C VAL A 197 9.74 -4.45 5.48
N SER A 198 10.68 -3.88 6.25
CA SER A 198 10.48 -2.63 6.99
C SER A 198 11.75 -1.78 6.99
N TYR A 199 11.55 -0.46 7.16
CA TYR A 199 12.57 0.58 7.10
C TYR A 199 12.26 1.61 8.18
N ASP A 200 13.10 1.68 9.20
CA ASP A 200 12.95 2.61 10.32
C ASP A 200 14.11 3.60 10.33
N TRP A 201 13.76 4.87 10.18
CA TRP A 201 14.68 5.99 10.15
C TRP A 201 14.63 6.75 11.47
N THR A 202 15.80 7.09 11.99
CA THR A 202 15.96 8.04 13.10
C THR A 202 16.85 9.18 12.65
N PHE A 203 16.33 10.40 12.70
CA PHE A 203 17.05 11.63 12.36
C PHE A 203 17.33 12.39 13.65
N GLN A 204 18.48 12.13 14.28
CA GLN A 204 18.82 12.80 15.55
C GLN A 204 18.73 14.32 15.39
N GLY A 205 17.89 15.01 16.15
CA GLY A 205 17.75 16.47 16.07
C GLY A 205 17.10 17.01 14.79
N GLY A 206 16.65 16.13 13.89
CA GLY A 206 15.90 16.50 12.69
C GLY A 206 14.39 16.60 12.93
N ILE A 207 13.70 17.28 12.01
CA ILE A 207 12.24 17.38 11.99
C ILE A 207 11.74 16.87 10.63
N PRO A 208 10.99 15.74 10.57
CA PRO A 208 10.62 14.87 11.70
C PRO A 208 11.83 14.11 12.28
N ALA A 209 11.72 13.69 13.55
CA ALA A 209 12.81 12.98 14.25
C ALA A 209 12.87 11.47 13.91
N VAL A 210 11.75 10.89 13.49
CA VAL A 210 11.64 9.48 13.10
C VAL A 210 10.73 9.34 11.88
N PHE A 211 10.93 8.27 11.10
CA PHE A 211 10.05 7.91 9.99
C PHE A 211 10.09 6.40 9.73
N SER A 212 8.94 5.80 9.46
CA SER A 212 8.85 4.40 9.03
C SER A 212 8.35 4.35 7.60
N GLY A 213 9.16 3.79 6.69
CA GLY A 213 8.84 3.68 5.27
C GLY A 213 10.07 3.74 4.36
N LEU A 214 9.87 3.31 3.11
CA LEU A 214 10.94 3.21 2.12
C LEU A 214 11.54 4.56 1.74
N THR A 215 10.71 5.61 1.68
CA THR A 215 11.09 6.95 1.23
C THR A 215 10.72 7.99 2.29
N PRO A 216 11.69 8.44 3.11
CA PRO A 216 11.42 9.48 4.12
C PRO A 216 11.12 10.84 3.48
N PRO A 217 10.37 11.71 4.19
CA PRO A 217 10.20 13.11 3.77
C PRO A 217 11.53 13.88 3.89
N GLN A 218 11.54 15.14 3.46
CA GLN A 218 12.64 16.05 3.81
C GLN A 218 12.72 16.23 5.32
N VAL A 219 13.94 16.31 5.83
CA VAL A 219 14.25 16.49 7.26
C VAL A 219 15.02 17.78 7.45
N CYS A 220 14.51 18.66 8.31
CA CYS A 220 15.12 19.96 8.56
C CYS A 220 15.82 20.03 9.92
N TYR A 221 16.89 20.82 10.01
CA TYR A 221 17.71 20.95 11.22
C TYR A 221 17.78 22.40 11.68
N SER A 222 17.25 22.69 12.87
CA SER A 222 17.09 24.07 13.37
C SER A 222 18.23 24.57 14.26
N SER A 223 19.26 23.77 14.48
CA SER A 223 20.41 24.12 15.32
C SER A 223 21.71 23.62 14.71
N ALA A 224 22.80 24.34 14.96
CA ALA A 224 24.12 23.91 14.51
C ALA A 224 24.59 22.70 15.33
N GLY A 225 25.24 21.74 14.69
CA GLY A 225 25.68 20.51 15.32
C GLY A 225 26.00 19.40 14.32
N ASN A 226 26.51 18.28 14.83
CA ASN A 226 26.63 17.04 14.08
C ASN A 226 25.48 16.13 14.46
N TYR A 227 24.72 15.69 13.47
CA TYR A 227 23.54 14.86 13.67
C TYR A 227 23.71 13.52 12.96
N THR A 228 23.51 12.43 13.69
CA THR A 228 23.52 11.09 13.12
C THR A 228 22.13 10.71 12.63
N THR A 229 22.04 10.30 11.36
CA THR A 229 20.88 9.62 10.81
C THR A 229 21.13 8.13 10.81
N THR A 230 20.19 7.35 11.34
CA THR A 230 20.25 5.89 11.38
C THR A 230 19.10 5.31 10.56
N LEU A 231 19.42 4.39 9.64
CA LEU A 231 18.46 3.52 8.96
C LEU A 231 18.61 2.12 9.51
N VAL A 232 17.51 1.54 10.01
CA VAL A 232 17.40 0.11 10.32
C VAL A 232 16.44 -0.52 9.33
N ILE A 233 16.87 -1.60 8.68
CA ILE A 233 16.02 -2.42 7.82
C ILE A 233 15.83 -3.79 8.44
N THR A 234 14.63 -4.36 8.31
CA THR A 234 14.30 -5.69 8.85
C THR A 234 13.70 -6.56 7.76
N ASP A 235 14.12 -7.82 7.67
CA ASP A 235 13.53 -8.81 6.76
C ASP A 235 12.32 -9.53 7.38
N CYS A 236 11.65 -10.39 6.61
CA CYS A 236 10.49 -11.17 7.07
C CYS A 236 10.80 -12.26 8.10
N SER A 237 12.08 -12.56 8.36
CA SER A 237 12.53 -13.45 9.45
C SER A 237 12.88 -12.66 10.72
N GLY A 238 12.79 -11.33 10.69
CA GLY A 238 13.19 -10.47 11.80
C GLY A 238 14.69 -10.16 11.86
N ASN A 239 15.48 -10.52 10.83
CA ASN A 239 16.89 -10.13 10.78
C ASN A 239 17.00 -8.65 10.45
N THR A 240 17.92 -7.96 11.12
CA THR A 240 18.11 -6.52 10.96
C THR A 240 19.48 -6.15 10.42
N SER A 241 19.56 -5.06 9.67
CA SER A 241 20.82 -4.41 9.27
C SER A 241 20.69 -2.90 9.48
N SER A 242 21.80 -2.23 9.81
CA SER A 242 21.79 -0.80 10.15
C SER A 242 22.85 0.00 9.40
N SER A 243 22.51 1.22 8.97
CA SER A 243 23.43 2.18 8.35
C SER A 243 23.36 3.53 9.06
N ASN A 244 24.50 4.22 9.18
CA ASN A 244 24.59 5.53 9.81
C ASN A 244 25.20 6.56 8.84
N LEU A 245 24.62 7.76 8.84
CA LEU A 245 25.10 8.93 8.09
C LEU A 245 25.25 10.11 9.06
N THR A 246 26.23 10.98 8.84
CA THR A 246 26.39 12.21 9.62
C THR A 246 26.06 13.43 8.78
N ILE A 247 25.21 14.31 9.32
CA ILE A 247 24.93 15.63 8.77
C ILE A 247 25.60 16.68 9.67
N ASN A 248 26.45 17.51 9.08
CA ASN A 248 27.02 18.68 9.73
C ASN A 248 26.14 19.90 9.44
N VAL A 249 25.63 20.54 10.49
CA VAL A 249 24.81 21.74 10.38
C VAL A 249 25.61 22.90 10.94
N GLY A 250 25.92 23.87 10.08
CA GLY A 250 26.72 25.03 10.41
C GLY A 250 25.93 26.33 10.35
N ASN A 251 26.41 27.36 11.05
CA ASN A 251 25.94 28.72 10.81
C ASN A 251 26.58 29.24 9.53
N CYS A 252 25.84 29.17 8.43
CA CYS A 252 26.28 29.80 7.19
C CYS A 252 26.00 31.30 7.28
N THR A 253 27.05 32.11 7.23
CA THR A 253 26.86 33.56 7.07
C THR A 253 26.32 33.81 5.67
N SER A 254 25.04 34.13 5.52
CA SER A 254 24.57 34.80 4.33
C SER A 254 25.26 36.16 4.29
N VAL A 255 26.15 36.39 3.33
CA VAL A 255 26.73 37.71 3.11
C VAL A 255 25.59 38.62 2.67
N LEU A 256 25.00 39.35 3.61
CA LEU A 256 24.10 40.46 3.28
C LEU A 256 24.96 41.48 2.54
N TRP A 257 24.70 41.68 1.25
CA TRP A 257 25.28 42.78 0.50
C TRP A 257 24.93 44.09 1.21
N GLN A 258 25.87 44.65 1.97
CA GLN A 258 25.79 46.06 2.36
C GLN A 258 25.97 46.89 1.10
N VAL A 259 24.86 47.38 0.53
CA VAL A 259 24.91 48.40 -0.50
C VAL A 259 25.34 49.70 0.19
N SER A 260 26.62 50.05 0.13
CA SER A 260 27.11 51.36 0.55
C SER A 260 26.77 52.37 -0.55
N PHE A 261 25.77 53.21 -0.31
CA PHE A 261 25.50 54.37 -1.17
C PHE A 261 26.53 55.46 -0.86
N LEU A 262 27.54 55.60 -1.72
CA LEU A 262 28.42 56.77 -1.74
C LEU A 262 27.71 57.87 -2.55
N LEU A 263 26.99 58.77 -1.86
CA LEU A 263 26.46 59.99 -2.45
C LEU A 263 27.62 60.92 -2.81
N LYS A 264 27.98 60.98 -4.10
CA LYS A 264 28.83 62.06 -4.63
C LYS A 264 27.92 63.20 -5.07
N GLN A 265 27.75 64.18 -4.18
CA GLN A 265 27.31 65.53 -4.56
C GLN A 265 28.36 66.15 -5.46
N ILE A 266 27.97 66.58 -6.66
CA ILE A 266 28.64 67.72 -7.33
C ILE A 266 27.52 68.66 -7.80
N TYR A 267 27.59 69.87 -7.24
CA TYR A 267 26.83 71.04 -7.62
C TYR A 267 27.48 71.75 -8.82
N VAL A 268 26.63 72.47 -9.56
CA VAL A 268 26.84 73.44 -10.66
C VAL A 268 27.01 72.83 -12.04
#